data_AF-A0A0H4C5S1-F1
#
_entry.id   AF-A0A0H4C5S1-F1
#
_cell.length_a   1.000
_cell.length_b   1.000
_cell.length_c   1.000
_cell.angle_alpha   90.00
_cell.angle_beta   90.00
_cell.angle_gamma   90.00
#
_symmetry.space_group_name_H-M   'P 1'
#
loop_
_entity.id
_entity.type
_entity.pdbx_description
1 polymer ?
#
loop_
_entity_poly.entity_id
_entity_poly.type
_entity_poly.pdbx_seq_one_letter_code
_entity_poly.pdbx_strand_id
1 'polypeptide(L)'
;MRFGTIGQHHTPDAPPVLFDHAEAVEKSPRIEGFLVKHHRDAQEELYDFAVPHLHSGAPVADEAALDGFERIVEAFPLMLRGGNTGRILVRAA
;
A
#
# COMPACT_ATOMS: atom_id res chain seq x y z
N MET A 1 -10.46 12.28 -12.59
CA MET A 1 -9.23 13.10 -12.55
C MET A 1 -8.23 12.38 -11.66
N ARG A 2 -7.05 11.99 -12.16
CA ARG A 2 -6.17 11.04 -11.47
C ARG A 2 -4.74 11.58 -11.46
N PHE A 3 -4.39 12.32 -10.40
CA PHE A 3 -3.00 12.59 -10.05
C PHE A 3 -2.39 11.30 -9.49
N GLY A 4 -1.95 10.41 -10.38
CA GLY A 4 -1.38 9.13 -9.98
C GLY A 4 0.13 9.21 -9.86
N THR A 5 0.68 9.36 -8.66
CA THR A 5 2.13 9.19 -8.40
C THR A 5 2.49 7.77 -7.93
N ILE A 6 1.48 6.95 -7.62
CA ILE A 6 1.62 5.57 -7.17
C ILE A 6 0.96 4.66 -8.19
N GLY A 7 1.74 3.77 -8.83
CA GLY A 7 1.19 2.64 -9.59
C GLY A 7 1.78 2.39 -10.97
N GLN A 8 3.09 2.15 -11.09
CA GLN A 8 3.69 1.62 -12.33
C GLN A 8 4.64 0.43 -12.11
N HIS A 9 4.61 -0.22 -10.94
CA HIS A 9 5.54 -1.30 -10.66
C HIS A 9 5.25 -2.61 -11.42
N HIS A 10 4.21 -2.66 -12.28
CA HIS A 10 3.57 -3.92 -12.68
C HIS A 10 3.23 -4.04 -14.18
N THR A 11 3.36 -2.97 -14.97
CA THR A 11 2.94 -2.99 -16.39
C THR A 11 4.11 -2.55 -17.27
N PRO A 12 4.83 -3.49 -17.92
CA PRO A 12 6.00 -3.17 -18.75
C PRO A 12 5.69 -2.20 -19.89
N ASP A 13 4.47 -2.27 -20.44
CA ASP A 13 4.00 -1.47 -21.58
C ASP A 13 3.07 -0.32 -21.15
N ALA A 14 2.97 -0.03 -19.86
CA ALA A 14 2.16 1.10 -19.45
C ALA A 14 2.82 2.39 -19.95
N PRO A 15 2.02 3.31 -20.54
CA PRO A 15 2.54 4.64 -20.86
C PRO A 15 3.09 5.27 -19.57
N PRO A 16 4.21 6.03 -19.68
CA PRO A 16 4.79 6.69 -18.53
C PRO A 16 3.72 7.51 -17.80
N VAL A 17 3.86 7.62 -16.48
CA VAL A 17 2.97 8.48 -15.67
C VAL A 17 2.95 9.87 -16.29
N LEU A 18 1.80 10.25 -16.85
CA LEU A 18 1.52 11.61 -17.23
C LEU A 18 1.30 12.41 -15.95
N PHE A 19 2.41 12.86 -15.38
CA PHE A 19 2.34 13.91 -14.37
C PHE A 19 2.16 15.22 -15.11
N ASP A 20 0.92 15.70 -15.16
CA ASP A 20 0.62 16.99 -15.77
C ASP A 20 1.00 18.11 -14.79
N HIS A 21 2.20 18.67 -15.01
CA HIS A 21 2.71 19.80 -14.23
C HIS A 21 1.86 21.05 -14.41
N ALA A 22 1.23 21.26 -15.56
CA ALA A 22 0.37 22.42 -15.79
C ALA A 22 -0.93 22.30 -15.01
N GLU A 23 -1.54 21.11 -14.98
CA GLU A 23 -2.72 20.82 -14.17
C GLU A 23 -2.44 20.94 -12.67
N ALA A 24 -1.26 20.48 -12.22
CA ALA A 24 -0.83 20.65 -10.83
C ALA A 24 -0.65 22.14 -10.47
N VAL A 25 -0.12 22.97 -11.37
CA VAL A 25 -0.03 24.42 -11.14
C VAL A 25 -1.42 25.06 -11.12
N GLU A 26 -2.25 24.77 -12.11
CA GLU A 26 -3.61 25.32 -12.25
C GLU A 26 -4.47 25.02 -11.02
N LYS A 27 -4.39 23.78 -10.51
CA LYS A 27 -5.25 23.31 -9.42
C LYS A 27 -4.59 23.38 -8.06
N SER A 28 -3.31 23.72 -8.02
CA SER A 28 -2.50 23.91 -6.81
C SER A 28 -2.74 22.84 -5.71
N PRO A 29 -2.69 21.52 -6.03
CA PRO A 29 -2.89 20.49 -5.02
C PRO A 29 -1.68 20.40 -4.09
N ARG A 30 -1.90 20.02 -2.82
CA ARG A 30 -0.80 19.64 -1.93
C ARG A 30 -0.37 18.21 -2.25
N ILE A 31 0.88 18.03 -2.68
CA ILE A 31 1.49 16.72 -2.91
C ILE A 31 2.60 16.53 -1.89
N GLU A 32 2.45 15.55 -1.01
CA GLU A 32 3.34 15.32 0.13
C GLU A 32 3.66 13.83 0.23
N GLY A 33 4.95 13.49 0.13
CA GLY A 33 5.44 12.14 0.43
C GLY A 33 5.65 11.99 1.94
N PHE A 34 5.35 10.82 2.48
CA PHE A 34 5.62 10.50 3.88
C PHE A 34 6.33 9.15 3.99
N LEU A 35 7.13 8.99 5.04
CA LEU A 35 7.70 7.70 5.40
C LEU A 35 7.28 7.38 6.83
N VAL A 36 6.68 6.21 7.04
CA VAL A 36 6.20 5.76 8.36
C VAL A 36 7.28 5.87 9.44
N LYS A 37 8.55 5.58 9.10
CA LYS A 37 9.67 5.69 10.05
C LYS A 37 9.88 7.09 10.65
N HIS A 38 9.37 8.14 10.01
CA HIS A 38 9.47 9.52 10.49
C HIS A 38 8.33 9.92 11.42
N HIS A 39 7.33 9.06 11.61
CA HIS A 39 6.14 9.30 12.45
C HIS A 39 6.01 8.23 13.55
N ARG A 40 7.14 7.76 14.09
CA ARG A 40 7.13 6.73 15.16
C ARG A 40 6.64 7.27 16.50
N ASP A 41 6.65 8.58 16.68
CA ASP A 41 6.06 9.30 17.80
C ASP A 41 4.54 9.13 17.86
N ALA A 42 3.86 9.03 16.71
CA ALA A 42 2.42 8.77 16.63
C ALA A 42 2.03 7.28 16.76
N GLN A 43 3.00 6.39 17.06
CA GLN A 43 2.75 4.95 17.06
C GLN A 43 1.78 4.52 18.18
N GLU A 44 1.91 5.09 19.37
CA GLU A 44 1.00 4.78 20.50
C GLU A 44 -0.42 5.26 20.19
N GLU A 45 -0.57 6.49 19.70
CA GLU A 45 -1.86 7.04 19.26
C GLU A 45 -2.50 6.18 18.17
N LEU A 46 -1.71 5.72 17.20
CA LEU A 46 -2.19 4.81 16.15
C LEU A 46 -2.72 3.50 16.74
N TYR A 47 -2.07 2.93 17.75
CA TYR A 47 -2.55 1.70 18.38
C TYR A 47 -3.82 1.92 19.19
N ASP A 48 -3.87 2.96 20.01
CA ASP A 48 -5.04 3.32 20.80
C ASP A 48 -6.27 3.55 19.91
N PHE A 49 -6.05 4.11 18.71
CA PHE A 49 -7.10 4.26 17.70
C PHE A 49 -7.41 2.94 16.99
N ALA A 50 -6.42 2.29 16.35
CA ALA A 50 -6.68 1.21 15.40
C ALA A 50 -7.10 -0.11 16.05
N VAL A 51 -6.54 -0.46 17.22
CA VAL A 51 -6.78 -1.77 17.86
C VAL A 51 -8.26 -2.00 18.20
N PRO A 52 -8.96 -1.06 18.88
CA PRO A 52 -10.40 -1.23 19.14
C PRO A 52 -11.24 -1.35 17.86
N HIS A 53 -10.89 -0.62 16.80
CA HIS A 53 -11.61 -0.68 15.52
C HIS A 53 -11.41 -2.03 14.83
N LEU A 54 -10.21 -2.60 14.88
CA LEU A 54 -9.95 -3.95 14.36
C LEU A 54 -10.72 -5.02 15.14
N HIS A 55 -10.84 -4.87 16.47
CA HIS A 55 -11.63 -5.78 17.30
C HIS A 55 -13.15 -5.64 17.12
N SER A 56 -13.63 -4.50 16.60
CA SER A 56 -15.06 -4.23 16.42
C SER A 56 -15.75 -5.11 15.36
N GLY A 57 -14.97 -5.83 14.54
CA GLY A 57 -15.50 -6.65 13.45
C GLY A 57 -15.90 -5.85 12.20
N ALA A 58 -15.55 -4.56 12.14
CA ALA A 58 -15.62 -3.79 10.90
C ALA A 58 -14.81 -4.50 9.80
N PRO A 59 -15.23 -4.46 8.53
CA PRO A 59 -14.51 -5.12 7.45
C PRO A 59 -13.04 -4.66 7.43
N VAL A 60 -12.14 -5.55 7.80
CA VAL A 60 -10.69 -5.34 7.67
C VAL A 60 -10.32 -5.64 6.21
N ALA A 61 -9.28 -4.98 5.70
CA ALA A 61 -8.79 -5.21 4.35
C ALA A 61 -8.55 -6.72 4.11
N ASP A 62 -8.87 -7.19 2.90
CA ASP A 62 -8.69 -8.60 2.52
C ASP A 62 -7.26 -9.09 2.80
N GLU A 63 -7.12 -10.33 3.24
CA GLU A 63 -5.83 -10.96 3.50
C GLU A 63 -5.65 -12.21 2.63
N ALA A 64 -4.50 -12.31 1.98
CA ALA A 64 -4.05 -13.49 1.26
C ALA A 64 -2.94 -14.17 2.06
N ALA A 65 -3.21 -15.34 2.64
CA ALA A 65 -2.22 -16.04 3.45
C ALA A 65 -1.58 -17.23 2.72
N LEU A 66 -0.25 -17.31 2.78
CA LEU A 66 0.57 -18.40 2.26
C LEU A 66 1.24 -19.14 3.43
N ASP A 67 1.20 -20.46 3.41
CA ASP A 67 1.80 -21.31 4.43
C ASP A 67 3.19 -21.82 4.03
N GLY A 68 4.15 -21.69 4.96
CA GLY A 68 5.55 -22.08 4.79
C GLY A 68 6.42 -20.89 4.43
N PHE A 69 7.51 -20.70 5.20
CA PHE A 69 8.46 -19.60 4.98
C PHE A 69 9.01 -19.57 3.55
N GLU A 70 9.18 -20.73 2.92
CA GLU A 70 9.72 -20.85 1.56
C GLU A 70 8.83 -20.18 0.49
N ARG A 71 7.56 -19.93 0.82
CA ARG A 71 6.63 -19.19 -0.05
C ARG A 71 6.93 -17.70 -0.11
N ILE A 72 7.86 -17.16 0.69
CA ILE A 72 8.25 -15.75 0.63
C ILE A 72 8.76 -15.34 -0.77
N VAL A 73 9.47 -16.24 -1.46
CA VAL A 73 10.00 -16.00 -2.81
C VAL A 73 8.89 -16.00 -3.86
N GLU A 74 7.75 -16.63 -3.58
CA GLU A 74 6.55 -16.57 -4.43
C GLU A 74 5.66 -15.37 -4.09
N ALA A 75 5.52 -15.06 -2.81
CA ALA A 75 4.74 -13.95 -2.28
C ALA A 75 5.24 -12.59 -2.82
N PHE A 76 6.55 -12.41 -2.88
CA PHE A 76 7.15 -11.13 -3.26
C PHE A 76 6.88 -10.76 -4.74
N PRO A 77 7.12 -11.64 -5.74
CA PRO A 77 6.70 -11.38 -7.12
C PRO A 77 5.19 -11.22 -7.29
N LEU A 78 4.36 -11.90 -6.50
CA LEU A 78 2.90 -11.76 -6.55
C LEU A 78 2.48 -10.33 -6.21
N MET A 79 3.06 -9.75 -5.15
CA MET A 79 2.89 -8.33 -4.78
C MET A 79 3.37 -7.40 -5.89
N LEU A 80 4.55 -7.67 -6.46
CA LEU A 80 5.12 -6.87 -7.55
C LEU A 80 4.41 -7.04 -8.89
N ARG A 81 3.38 -7.88 -9.00
CA ARG A 81 2.57 -8.03 -10.21
C ARG A 81 1.11 -7.64 -9.99
N GLY A 82 0.77 -7.12 -8.80
CA GLY A 82 -0.61 -6.82 -8.43
C GLY A 82 -1.50 -8.07 -8.31
N GLY A 83 -0.91 -9.24 -8.10
CA GLY A 83 -1.66 -10.51 -7.95
C GLY A 83 -2.23 -10.72 -6.54
N ASN A 84 -1.97 -9.82 -5.60
CA ASN A 84 -2.51 -9.87 -4.24
C ASN A 84 -3.91 -9.26 -4.16
N THR A 85 -4.85 -9.99 -3.55
CA THR A 85 -6.09 -9.40 -3.02
C THR A 85 -5.80 -8.97 -1.59
N GLY A 86 -5.58 -7.66 -1.40
CA GLY A 86 -5.23 -7.08 -0.11
C GLY A 86 -3.84 -7.48 0.40
N ARG A 87 -3.68 -7.69 1.71
CA ARG A 87 -2.38 -7.91 2.36
C ARG A 87 -1.92 -9.36 2.20
N ILE A 88 -0.71 -9.60 1.68
CA ILE A 88 -0.11 -10.94 1.72
C ILE A 88 0.50 -11.20 3.10
N LEU A 89 0.18 -12.35 3.69
CA LEU A 89 0.82 -12.87 4.90
C LEU A 89 1.52 -14.19 4.58
N VAL A 90 2.77 -14.36 4.99
CA VAL A 90 3.50 -15.64 4.91
C VAL A 90 3.66 -16.19 6.32
N ARG A 91 3.11 -17.36 6.61
CA ARG A 91 3.20 -18.03 7.91
C ARG A 91 4.41 -18.96 7.94
N ALA A 92 5.22 -18.86 8.99
CA ALA A 92 6.49 -19.57 9.09
C ALA A 92 6.38 -21.11 9.19
N ALA A 93 5.22 -21.64 9.60
CA ALA A 93 4.99 -23.02 10.05
C ALA A 93 5.67 -23.36 11.39
#